data_AF-A0A428X4B0-F1
#
_entry.id   AF-A0A428X4B0-F1
#
_cell.length_a   1.000
_cell.length_b   1.000
_cell.length_c   1.000
_cell.angle_alpha   90.00
_cell.angle_beta   90.00
_cell.angle_gamma   90.00
#
_symmetry.space_group_name_H-M   'P 1'
#
loop_
_entity.id
_entity.type
_entity.pdbx_description
1 polymer ?
#
loop_
_entity_poly.entity_id
_entity_poly.type
_entity_poly.pdbx_seq_one_letter_code
_entity_poly.pdbx_strand_id
1 'polypeptide(L)' 'MTSTEGAGRPDEEPKATGSHAAPEGAGVHPLIDLSRDPNPGKPDHAKPDED' A
#
# COMPACT_ATOMS: atom_id res chain seq x y z
N MET A 1 -18.19 -23.47 -36.87
CA MET A 1 -18.44 -22.06 -36.47
C MET A 1 -19.55 -22.08 -35.42
N THR A 2 -19.19 -21.99 -34.14
CA THR A 2 -20.16 -21.79 -33.04
C THR A 2 -19.49 -20.89 -32.01
N SER A 3 -19.93 -19.64 -31.97
CA SER A 3 -19.67 -18.68 -30.91
C SER A 3 -20.55 -19.02 -29.71
N THR A 4 -20.02 -18.96 -28.48
CA THR A 4 -20.78 -18.45 -27.32
C THR A 4 -19.81 -17.77 -26.36
N GLU A 5 -20.13 -16.52 -26.04
CA GLU A 5 -19.35 -15.57 -25.24
C GLU A 5 -18.87 -16.08 -23.88
N GLY A 6 -17.69 -15.60 -23.46
CA GLY A 6 -17.21 -15.69 -22.10
C GLY A 6 -18.11 -14.91 -21.16
N ALA A 7 -18.83 -15.63 -20.30
CA ALA A 7 -19.67 -15.05 -19.26
C ALA A 7 -18.81 -14.25 -18.27
N GLY A 8 -18.95 -12.91 -18.31
CA GLY A 8 -18.50 -12.02 -17.24
C GLY A 8 -19.25 -12.35 -15.95
N ARG A 9 -18.51 -12.69 -14.88
CA ARG A 9 -19.07 -12.88 -13.54
C ARG A 9 -19.22 -11.50 -12.87
N PRO A 10 -20.42 -11.14 -12.37
CA PRO A 10 -20.64 -9.87 -11.70
C PRO A 10 -20.55 -10.08 -10.18
N ASP A 11 -19.33 -10.20 -9.64
CA ASP A 11 -19.01 -9.94 -8.22
C ASP A 11 -17.50 -10.14 -8.03
N GLU A 12 -16.70 -9.11 -8.30
CA GLU A 12 -15.32 -9.08 -7.81
C GLU A 12 -15.25 -7.91 -6.83
N GLU A 13 -15.44 -8.23 -5.54
CA GLU A 13 -15.07 -7.36 -4.42
C GLU A 13 -13.72 -6.70 -4.75
N PRO A 14 -13.53 -5.39 -4.48
CA PRO A 14 -12.24 -4.76 -4.70
C PRO A 14 -11.23 -5.49 -3.81
N LYS A 15 -10.35 -6.29 -4.43
CA LYS A 15 -9.18 -6.83 -3.75
C LYS A 15 -8.46 -5.65 -3.14
N ALA A 16 -8.58 -5.48 -1.82
CA ALA A 16 -7.93 -4.42 -1.08
C ALA A 16 -6.42 -4.61 -1.28
N THR A 17 -5.87 -3.86 -2.23
CA THR A 17 -4.44 -3.79 -2.47
C THR A 17 -3.84 -3.08 -1.27
N GLY A 18 -3.45 -3.90 -0.28
CA GLY A 18 -2.74 -3.60 0.96
C GLY A 18 -2.58 -2.14 1.34
N SER A 19 -3.41 -1.67 2.27
CA SER A 19 -3.07 -0.46 3.03
C SER A 19 -1.98 -0.84 4.03
N HIS A 20 -0.73 -0.55 3.69
CA HIS A 20 0.43 -0.73 4.57
C HIS A 20 0.60 0.43 5.57
N ALA A 21 -0.31 1.41 5.54
CA ALA A 21 -0.32 2.51 6.47
C ALA A 21 -0.71 2.02 7.87
N ALA A 22 0.08 2.41 8.87
CA ALA A 22 -0.30 2.23 10.26
C ALA A 22 -1.51 3.13 10.59
N PRO A 23 -2.38 2.73 11.53
CA PRO A 23 -3.47 3.57 12.00
C PRO A 23 -2.98 4.92 12.57
N GLU A 24 -3.81 5.94 12.50
CA GLU A 24 -3.53 7.24 13.10
C GLU A 24 -3.23 7.10 14.60
N GLY A 25 -2.07 7.64 15.03
CA GLY A 25 -1.60 7.55 16.42
C GLY A 25 -0.92 6.23 16.81
N ALA A 26 -0.73 5.29 15.87
CA ALA A 26 0.10 4.11 16.12
C ALA A 26 1.56 4.54 16.38
N GLY A 27 2.10 4.11 17.52
CA GLY A 27 3.49 4.35 17.86
C GLY A 27 4.46 3.62 16.92
N VAL A 28 5.70 4.09 16.88
CA VAL A 28 6.79 3.42 16.15
C VAL A 28 7.05 2.05 16.78
N HIS A 29 7.17 1.02 15.94
CA HIS A 29 7.43 -0.34 16.42
C HIS A 29 8.76 -0.39 17.18
N PRO A 30 8.87 -1.06 18.34
CA PRO A 30 10.05 -1.00 19.21
C PRO A 30 11.34 -1.55 18.57
N LEU A 31 11.20 -2.39 17.54
CA LEU A 31 12.35 -2.91 16.78
C LEU A 31 12.90 -1.91 15.73
N ILE A 32 12.17 -0.82 15.47
CA ILE A 32 12.61 0.22 14.53
C ILE A 32 13.52 1.17 15.31
N ASP A 33 14.78 1.22 14.92
CA ASP A 33 15.78 2.15 15.47
C ASP A 33 15.98 3.31 14.50
N LEU A 34 15.22 4.39 14.72
CA LEU A 34 15.25 5.61 13.91
C LEU A 34 16.59 6.35 14.01
N SER A 35 17.44 6.07 14.99
CA SER A 35 18.74 6.75 15.13
C SER A 35 19.75 6.32 14.05
N ARG A 36 19.53 5.14 13.45
CA ARG A 36 20.37 4.61 12.37
C ARG A 36 19.85 4.95 10.98
N ASP A 37 18.59 5.40 10.88
CA ASP A 37 17.98 5.77 9.61
C ASP A 37 18.50 7.16 9.20
N PRO A 38 19.16 7.32 8.05
CA PRO A 38 19.57 8.63 7.57
C PRO A 38 18.39 9.54 7.21
N ASN A 39 17.22 8.96 6.90
CA ASN A 39 16.02 9.68 6.49
C ASN A 39 14.82 9.31 7.39
N PRO A 40 14.90 9.57 8.71
CA PRO A 40 13.86 9.15 9.63
C PRO A 40 12.52 9.80 9.27
N GLY A 41 11.48 8.99 9.18
CA GLY A 41 10.12 9.47 8.88
C GLY A 41 9.87 9.82 7.40
N LYS A 42 10.83 9.57 6.49
CA LYS A 42 10.63 9.71 5.05
C LYS A 42 10.46 8.32 4.41
N PRO A 43 9.25 7.94 3.96
CA PRO A 43 9.06 6.68 3.27
C PRO A 43 9.88 6.62 1.97
N ASP A 44 10.53 5.48 1.69
CA ASP A 44 11.32 5.26 0.47
C ASP A 44 10.50 5.38 -0.83
N HIS A 45 9.17 5.24 -0.72
CA HIS A 45 8.23 5.36 -1.83
C HIS A 45 7.47 6.68 -1.85
N ALA A 46 7.80 7.63 -0.96
CA ALA A 46 7.22 8.96 -1.03
C ALA A 46 7.64 9.61 -2.35
N LYS A 47 6.72 10.36 -2.97
CA LYS A 47 7.09 11.23 -4.08
C LYS A 47 8.13 12.24 -3.57
N PRO A 48 9.06 12.70 -4.42
CA PRO A 48 9.89 13.85 -4.09
C PRO A 48 8.99 15.00 -3.67
N ASP A 49 9.42 15.74 -2.65
CA ASP A 49 8.78 17.00 -2.30
C ASP A 49 8.97 17.97 -3.48
N GLU A 50 7.92 18.66 -3.90
CA GLU A 50 8.00 19.70 -4.92
C GLU A 50 8.61 20.96 -4.26
N ASP A 51 9.87 21.27 -4.56
CA ASP A 51 10.53 22.54 -4.21
C ASP A 51 10.02 23.71 -5.08
#